data_AF-A0A5J9TFA3-F1
#
_entry.id   AF-A0A5J9TFA3-F1
#
_cell.length_a   1.000
_cell.length_b   1.000
_cell.length_c   1.000
_cell.angle_alpha   90.00
_cell.angle_beta   90.00
_cell.angle_gamma   90.00
#
_symmetry.space_group_name_H-M   'P 1'
#
loop_
_entity.id
_entity.type
_entity.pdbx_description
1 polymer ?
#
loop_
_entity_poly.entity_id
_entity_poly.type
_entity_poly.pdbx_seq_one_letter_code
_entity_poly.pdbx_strand_id
1 'polypeptide(L)'
;MATSSLFSLPSLRLLSRTSGLAASRFQTFASRKSAPSTVVSGGGGSGGGGGGLLSVLDRALADEEEYRRARAQVQRKGVEVEGYAIEGLSVGGHETCVTVPSLNVAFDIGRGPNFAVNQDYLFITHAHLDHIVSTPDPALIRLGPDFALLAHIVGGLPMYIATRGLYNLKPPTVFVPPCIKDDVEEMLEVHRRMSQIELKVELVALDLGETYEIRNDLVARSFQTYHAIPSQGYIIYSIRKKLKKQYAHLKGSQIAKLKQSGAEITDTILYPEVAFTGDTKSDFITDPRNADALRAKVLITEATFLDDHIDVEHAREHGHMHLSEIMEHSQWFRNKTIVLTHFSNRYSLEDIRQAVSRLQSKLHSKVAALTEGFKSEYK
;
A
#
# COMPACT_ATOMS: atom_id res chain seq x y z
N MET A 1 29.98 29.39 16.56
CA MET A 1 30.32 28.51 17.69
C MET A 1 29.32 27.36 17.71
N ALA A 2 29.84 26.13 17.65
CA ALA A 2 29.30 24.84 18.08
C ALA A 2 27.84 24.44 17.75
N THR A 3 27.49 23.23 17.30
CA THR A 3 28.16 22.03 16.79
C THR A 3 27.04 21.04 16.45
N SER A 4 27.20 20.30 15.35
CA SER A 4 26.71 18.93 15.09
C SER A 4 25.65 18.30 16.02
N SER A 5 24.49 17.91 15.47
CA SER A 5 23.77 16.72 15.96
C SER A 5 23.88 15.59 14.92
N LEU A 6 24.80 14.68 15.22
CA LEU A 6 24.89 13.35 14.64
C LEU A 6 23.62 12.58 15.00
N PHE A 7 22.68 12.42 14.06
CA PHE A 7 21.78 11.29 14.11
C PHE A 7 22.55 10.10 13.52
N SER A 8 23.27 9.38 14.39
CA SER A 8 23.65 8.01 14.09
C SER A 8 22.34 7.23 14.00
N LEU A 9 21.99 6.77 12.80
CA LEU A 9 20.95 5.75 12.64
C LEU A 9 21.33 4.56 13.55
N PRO A 10 20.40 4.00 14.34
CA PRO A 10 20.67 2.74 14.99
C PRO A 10 21.03 1.71 13.91
N SER A 11 22.03 0.86 14.19
CA SER A 11 22.47 -0.19 13.27
C SER A 11 21.26 -0.87 12.65
N LEU A 12 21.14 -0.83 11.32
CA LEU A 12 20.13 -1.60 10.61
C LEU A 12 20.27 -3.06 11.06
N ARG A 13 19.36 -3.54 11.91
CA ARG A 13 19.05 -4.97 11.97
C ARG A 13 18.31 -5.27 10.69
N LEU A 14 19.08 -5.47 9.63
CA LEU A 14 18.57 -5.92 8.36
C LEU A 14 18.24 -7.40 8.54
N LEU A 15 16.96 -7.72 8.70
CA LEU A 15 16.49 -9.09 8.56
C LEU A 15 16.69 -9.47 7.08
N SER A 16 17.84 -10.08 6.77
CA SER A 16 18.13 -10.59 5.43
C SER A 16 17.60 -12.02 5.28
N ARG A 17 17.02 -12.34 4.12
CA ARG A 17 16.68 -13.72 3.73
C ARG A 17 17.91 -14.64 3.86
N THR A 18 17.93 -15.55 4.82
CA THR A 18 18.83 -16.71 4.79
C THR A 18 18.25 -17.74 3.83
N SER A 19 18.74 -17.78 2.59
CA SER A 19 18.40 -18.81 1.61
C SER A 19 19.12 -20.12 1.94
N GLY A 20 18.50 -20.99 2.72
CA GLY A 20 18.88 -22.40 2.81
C GLY A 20 17.82 -23.24 2.12
N LEU A 21 18.05 -23.66 0.88
CA LEU A 21 17.43 -24.86 0.29
C LEU A 21 18.23 -25.27 -0.96
N ALA A 22 18.55 -26.56 -1.00
CA ALA A 22 19.54 -27.20 -1.83
C ALA A 22 19.21 -27.17 -3.34
N ALA A 23 20.27 -27.16 -4.14
CA ALA A 23 20.23 -27.26 -5.59
C ALA A 23 19.60 -28.59 -6.06
N SER A 24 18.60 -28.49 -6.93
CA SER A 24 18.14 -29.59 -7.77
C SER A 24 18.16 -29.16 -9.24
N ARG A 25 18.87 -29.95 -10.03
CA ARG A 25 19.10 -29.79 -11.48
C ARG A 25 17.78 -29.82 -12.25
N PHE A 26 17.55 -28.85 -13.12
CA PHE A 26 16.70 -29.05 -14.30
C PHE A 26 17.27 -28.38 -15.55
N GLN A 27 17.08 -29.09 -16.66
CA GLN A 27 17.72 -28.96 -17.95
C GLN A 27 17.29 -27.71 -18.73
N THR A 28 18.24 -27.15 -19.45
CA THR A 28 18.10 -26.07 -20.44
C THR A 28 17.29 -26.53 -21.66
N PHE A 29 16.23 -25.78 -22.00
CA PHE A 29 15.67 -25.76 -23.36
C PHE A 29 15.77 -24.35 -23.94
N ALA A 30 16.45 -24.25 -25.09
CA ALA A 30 16.71 -23.01 -25.81
C ALA A 30 15.45 -22.50 -26.53
N SER A 31 15.16 -21.21 -26.38
CA SER A 31 14.13 -20.50 -27.14
C SER A 31 14.59 -20.21 -28.58
N ARG A 32 13.75 -20.59 -29.56
CA ARG A 32 13.90 -20.22 -30.97
C ARG A 32 13.54 -18.74 -31.18
N LYS A 33 14.40 -18.02 -31.89
CA LYS A 33 14.18 -16.64 -32.37
C LYS A 33 13.17 -16.63 -33.54
N SER A 34 12.26 -15.66 -33.53
CA SER A 34 11.39 -15.29 -34.66
C SER A 34 12.12 -14.38 -35.65
N ALA A 35 11.92 -14.63 -36.95
CA ALA A 35 12.48 -13.87 -38.07
C ALA A 35 11.68 -12.59 -38.38
N PRO A 36 12.28 -11.56 -39.03
CA PRO A 36 11.58 -10.34 -39.43
C PRO A 36 10.96 -10.48 -40.83
N SER A 37 9.74 -9.94 -41.02
CA SER A 37 9.12 -9.80 -42.34
C SER A 37 9.42 -8.42 -42.94
N THR A 38 9.97 -8.46 -44.15
CA THR A 38 10.21 -7.34 -45.06
C THR A 38 8.92 -6.77 -45.64
N VAL A 39 8.75 -5.44 -45.60
CA VAL A 39 7.72 -4.72 -46.37
C VAL A 39 8.39 -4.03 -47.55
N VAL A 40 7.89 -4.33 -48.74
CA VAL A 40 8.36 -3.84 -50.04
C VAL A 40 7.79 -2.45 -50.31
N SER A 41 8.65 -1.53 -50.72
CA SER A 41 8.31 -0.20 -51.24
C SER A 41 7.89 -0.27 -52.71
N GLY A 42 6.71 0.25 -53.04
CA GLY A 42 6.27 0.52 -54.41
C GLY A 42 5.61 1.90 -54.49
N GLY A 43 6.20 2.80 -55.27
CA GLY A 43 5.66 4.14 -55.53
C GLY A 43 4.74 4.18 -56.76
N GLY A 44 3.87 5.18 -56.79
CA GLY A 44 3.05 5.55 -57.95
C GLY A 44 1.86 6.41 -57.52
N GLY A 45 1.88 7.71 -57.87
CA GLY A 45 0.95 8.71 -57.36
C GLY A 45 -0.41 8.81 -58.07
N SER A 46 -1.33 9.54 -57.46
CA SER A 46 -2.19 10.58 -58.08
C SER A 46 -3.30 11.03 -57.11
N GLY A 47 -3.55 12.35 -57.11
CA GLY A 47 -4.88 12.97 -57.01
C GLY A 47 -5.78 12.70 -55.79
N GLY A 48 -5.90 13.72 -54.93
CA GLY A 48 -7.20 14.24 -54.50
C GLY A 48 -7.94 13.57 -53.32
N GLY A 49 -8.11 14.34 -52.25
CA GLY A 49 -9.31 14.23 -51.40
C GLY A 49 -9.32 13.14 -50.30
N GLY A 50 -8.34 13.12 -49.39
CA GLY A 50 -8.35 12.18 -48.25
C GLY A 50 -8.17 12.80 -46.85
N GLY A 51 -7.97 14.12 -46.75
CA GLY A 51 -7.52 14.76 -45.50
C GLY A 51 -8.55 14.81 -44.36
N GLY A 52 -9.84 14.66 -44.67
CA GLY A 52 -10.91 14.74 -43.67
C GLY A 52 -11.08 13.46 -42.85
N LEU A 53 -11.05 12.30 -43.52
CA LEU A 53 -11.42 11.02 -42.88
C LEU A 53 -10.36 10.55 -41.87
N LEU A 54 -9.08 10.74 -42.18
CA LEU A 54 -7.98 10.41 -41.27
C LEU A 54 -8.01 11.28 -40.00
N SER A 55 -8.33 12.58 -40.13
CA SER A 55 -8.45 13.48 -38.96
C SER A 55 -9.64 13.15 -38.04
N VAL A 56 -10.71 12.59 -38.61
CA VAL A 56 -11.90 12.16 -37.86
C VAL A 56 -11.64 10.79 -37.19
N LEU A 57 -10.93 9.88 -37.87
CA LEU A 57 -10.50 8.60 -37.29
C LEU A 57 -9.50 8.80 -36.15
N ASP A 58 -8.51 9.69 -36.31
CA ASP A 58 -7.54 10.01 -35.25
C ASP A 58 -8.20 10.66 -34.04
N ARG A 59 -9.21 11.54 -34.26
CA ARG A 59 -10.02 12.11 -33.17
C ARG A 59 -10.89 11.06 -32.48
N ALA A 60 -11.56 10.20 -33.24
CA ALA A 60 -12.38 9.14 -32.68
C ALA A 60 -11.56 8.11 -31.89
N LEU A 61 -10.33 7.81 -32.33
CA LEU A 61 -9.39 6.96 -31.61
C LEU A 61 -8.83 7.65 -30.34
N ALA A 62 -8.55 8.95 -30.40
CA ALA A 62 -8.15 9.73 -29.23
C ALA A 62 -9.28 9.83 -28.20
N ASP A 63 -10.51 10.10 -28.66
CA ASP A 63 -11.72 10.14 -27.83
C ASP A 63 -12.03 8.75 -27.26
N GLU A 64 -11.79 7.66 -28.01
CA GLU A 64 -11.92 6.29 -27.51
C GLU A 64 -10.83 5.94 -26.48
N GLU A 65 -9.59 6.37 -26.67
CA GLU A 65 -8.52 6.18 -25.69
C GLU A 65 -8.77 7.00 -24.44
N GLU A 66 -9.24 8.23 -24.58
CA GLU A 66 -9.63 9.09 -23.48
C GLU A 66 -10.85 8.53 -22.75
N TYR A 67 -11.84 8.00 -23.47
CA TYR A 67 -12.99 7.31 -22.91
C TYR A 67 -12.59 5.98 -22.25
N ARG A 68 -11.63 5.22 -22.81
CA ARG A 68 -11.06 4.03 -22.16
C ARG A 68 -10.29 4.38 -20.90
N ARG A 69 -9.51 5.47 -20.90
CA ARG A 69 -8.80 5.98 -19.71
C ARG A 69 -9.77 6.50 -18.66
N ALA A 70 -10.80 7.23 -19.07
CA ALA A 70 -11.87 7.71 -18.20
C ALA A 70 -12.68 6.54 -17.64
N ARG A 71 -13.04 5.53 -18.43
CA ARG A 71 -13.68 4.30 -17.94
C ARG A 71 -12.76 3.48 -17.03
N ALA A 72 -11.47 3.38 -17.34
CA ALA A 72 -10.50 2.71 -16.48
C ALA A 72 -10.29 3.47 -15.17
N GLN A 73 -10.38 4.81 -15.17
CA GLN A 73 -10.39 5.65 -13.96
C GLN A 73 -11.70 5.49 -13.18
N VAL A 74 -12.85 5.41 -13.85
CA VAL A 74 -14.18 5.22 -13.24
C VAL A 74 -14.35 3.79 -12.70
N GLN A 75 -13.64 2.79 -13.24
CA GLN A 75 -13.59 1.43 -12.72
C GLN A 75 -12.47 1.18 -11.71
N ARG A 76 -11.48 2.08 -11.58
CA ARG A 76 -10.41 1.93 -10.60
C ARG A 76 -10.94 2.30 -9.22
N LYS A 77 -10.93 1.30 -8.33
CA LYS A 77 -11.31 1.41 -6.91
C LYS A 77 -10.23 2.14 -6.10
N GLY A 78 -9.86 3.36 -6.50
CA GLY A 78 -8.68 4.02 -5.96
C GLY A 78 -8.40 5.43 -6.47
N VAL A 79 -7.24 5.96 -6.08
CA VAL A 79 -6.74 7.31 -6.43
C VAL A 79 -5.32 7.24 -7.01
N GLU A 80 -5.04 8.09 -8.00
CA GLU A 80 -3.70 8.23 -8.60
C GLU A 80 -3.00 9.46 -8.01
N VAL A 81 -1.94 9.25 -7.24
CA VAL A 81 -1.24 10.32 -6.50
C VAL A 81 0.27 10.10 -6.51
N GLU A 82 1.04 11.14 -6.81
CA GLU A 82 2.51 11.11 -6.75
C GLU A 82 3.21 9.99 -7.57
N GLY A 83 2.54 9.48 -8.60
CA GLY A 83 3.00 8.37 -9.43
C GLY A 83 2.63 6.98 -8.89
N TYR A 84 1.77 6.92 -7.88
CA TYR A 84 1.25 5.70 -7.28
C TYR A 84 -0.26 5.59 -7.53
N ALA A 85 -0.67 4.41 -8.03
CA ALA A 85 -2.05 3.97 -7.96
C ALA A 85 -2.29 3.42 -6.55
N ILE A 86 -3.19 4.04 -5.80
CA ILE A 86 -3.59 3.60 -4.46
C ILE A 86 -5.02 3.09 -4.58
N GLU A 87 -5.18 1.77 -4.49
CA GLU A 87 -6.47 1.10 -4.56
C GLU A 87 -6.87 0.68 -3.15
N GLY A 88 -8.12 0.87 -2.74
CA GLY A 88 -8.51 0.42 -1.42
C GLY A 88 -9.99 0.52 -1.14
N LEU A 89 -10.44 -0.37 -0.26
CA LEU A 89 -11.76 -0.39 0.36
C LEU A 89 -11.52 -0.25 1.86
N SER A 90 -12.08 0.80 2.45
CA SER A 90 -11.85 1.11 3.86
C SER A 90 -13.03 1.84 4.46
N VAL A 91 -13.84 1.08 5.19
CA VAL A 91 -15.04 1.54 5.88
C VAL A 91 -14.90 1.12 7.34
N GLY A 92 -14.90 2.10 8.24
CA GLY A 92 -14.55 1.85 9.64
C GLY A 92 -15.51 0.89 10.33
N GLY A 93 -14.95 -0.12 11.00
CA GLY A 93 -15.68 -1.21 11.65
C GLY A 93 -16.24 -2.27 10.69
N HIS A 94 -15.97 -2.17 9.38
CA HIS A 94 -16.49 -3.09 8.36
C HIS A 94 -15.39 -3.84 7.62
N GLU A 95 -14.43 -3.12 7.05
CA GLU A 95 -13.27 -3.68 6.33
C GLU A 95 -12.28 -2.56 5.99
N THR A 96 -10.99 -2.86 6.09
CA THR A 96 -9.89 -2.10 5.51
C THR A 96 -8.92 -3.00 4.76
N CYS A 97 -8.65 -2.61 3.51
CA CYS A 97 -7.55 -3.14 2.71
C CYS A 97 -7.14 -2.09 1.67
N VAL A 98 -5.85 -1.73 1.67
CA VAL A 98 -5.27 -0.74 0.75
C VAL A 98 -4.05 -1.33 0.06
N THR A 99 -3.95 -1.19 -1.26
CA THR A 99 -2.80 -1.66 -2.03
C THR A 99 -2.10 -0.53 -2.77
N VAL A 100 -0.80 -0.71 -2.98
CA VAL A 100 0.01 0.11 -3.88
C VAL A 100 0.68 -0.84 -4.89
N PRO A 101 0.01 -1.17 -6.00
CA PRO A 101 0.43 -2.26 -6.88
C PRO A 101 1.85 -2.10 -7.44
N SER A 102 2.29 -0.86 -7.74
CA SER A 102 3.64 -0.60 -8.24
C SER A 102 4.75 -0.90 -7.23
N LEU A 103 4.41 -0.96 -5.94
CA LEU A 103 5.31 -1.35 -4.85
C LEU A 103 5.13 -2.82 -4.45
N ASN A 104 4.13 -3.52 -5.00
CA ASN A 104 3.78 -4.91 -4.70
C ASN A 104 3.36 -5.11 -3.21
N VAL A 105 2.73 -4.09 -2.62
CA VAL A 105 2.35 -4.08 -1.20
C VAL A 105 0.84 -3.94 -1.00
N ALA A 106 0.35 -4.60 0.05
CA ALA A 106 -0.97 -4.43 0.64
C ALA A 106 -0.84 -4.06 2.12
N PHE A 107 -1.74 -3.22 2.62
CA PHE A 107 -1.89 -2.87 4.02
C PHE A 107 -3.27 -3.30 4.48
N ASP A 108 -3.30 -4.10 5.55
CA ASP A 108 -4.49 -4.78 6.06
C ASP A 108 -5.23 -5.61 5.01
N ILE A 109 -6.15 -6.47 5.48
CA ILE A 109 -6.80 -7.47 4.62
C ILE A 109 -8.20 -7.87 5.10
N GLY A 110 -8.98 -6.95 5.69
CA GLY A 110 -10.27 -7.27 6.35
C GLY A 110 -11.09 -8.43 5.77
N ARG A 111 -11.79 -8.23 4.63
CA ARG A 111 -12.54 -9.31 3.93
C ARG A 111 -11.75 -9.97 2.81
N GLY A 112 -10.49 -9.62 2.62
CA GLY A 112 -9.64 -10.18 1.58
C GLY A 112 -10.13 -9.85 0.16
N PRO A 113 -10.15 -8.58 -0.25
CA PRO A 113 -10.64 -8.21 -1.57
C PRO A 113 -9.73 -8.73 -2.68
N ASN A 114 -10.32 -9.13 -3.81
CA ASN A 114 -9.59 -9.78 -4.91
C ASN A 114 -8.41 -8.97 -5.46
N PHE A 115 -8.44 -7.63 -5.41
CA PHE A 115 -7.33 -6.79 -5.89
C PHE A 115 -6.06 -6.96 -5.04
N ALA A 116 -6.19 -7.35 -3.77
CA ALA A 116 -5.07 -7.57 -2.87
C ALA A 116 -4.31 -8.87 -3.16
N VAL A 117 -4.96 -9.86 -3.77
CA VAL A 117 -4.38 -11.19 -4.08
C VAL A 117 -3.08 -11.09 -4.87
N ASN A 118 -2.92 -10.09 -5.73
CA ASN A 118 -1.72 -9.92 -6.55
C ASN A 118 -0.52 -9.29 -5.81
N GLN A 119 -0.70 -8.81 -4.58
CA GLN A 119 0.39 -8.20 -3.80
C GLN A 119 1.15 -9.28 -3.04
N ASP A 120 2.48 -9.31 -3.13
CA ASP A 120 3.34 -10.30 -2.48
C ASP A 120 3.59 -9.99 -1.00
N TYR A 121 3.52 -8.71 -0.62
CA TYR A 121 3.89 -8.23 0.71
C TYR A 121 2.66 -7.62 1.38
N LEU A 122 2.21 -8.22 2.47
CA LEU A 122 1.05 -7.76 3.22
C LEU A 122 1.47 -7.29 4.61
N PHE A 123 1.07 -6.09 5.00
CA PHE A 123 1.39 -5.49 6.29
C PHE A 123 0.11 -5.32 7.11
N ILE A 124 0.00 -6.04 8.23
CA ILE A 124 -1.11 -5.94 9.15
C ILE A 124 -0.79 -4.91 10.23
N THR A 125 -1.66 -3.92 10.41
CA THR A 125 -1.45 -2.84 11.39
C THR A 125 -1.81 -3.25 12.80
N HIS A 126 -2.92 -3.97 12.97
CA HIS A 126 -3.42 -4.45 14.24
C HIS A 126 -4.43 -5.60 14.04
N ALA A 127 -4.90 -6.20 15.13
CA ALA A 127 -5.71 -7.42 15.12
C ALA A 127 -7.24 -7.21 15.19
N HIS A 128 -7.75 -6.01 14.92
CA HIS A 128 -9.21 -5.87 14.76
C HIS A 128 -9.71 -6.59 13.51
N LEU A 129 -10.95 -7.08 13.61
CA LEU A 129 -11.55 -7.96 12.62
C LEU A 129 -11.56 -7.33 11.22
N ASP A 130 -11.98 -6.08 11.11
CA ASP A 130 -11.99 -5.34 9.85
C ASP A 130 -10.60 -5.11 9.23
N HIS A 131 -9.50 -5.44 9.91
CA HIS A 131 -8.13 -5.31 9.39
C HIS A 131 -7.46 -6.66 9.06
N ILE A 132 -7.88 -7.76 9.68
CA ILE A 132 -7.22 -9.08 9.50
C ILE A 132 -8.21 -10.23 9.23
N VAL A 133 -9.42 -10.15 9.77
CA VAL A 133 -10.41 -11.24 9.79
C VAL A 133 -11.84 -10.69 9.73
N SER A 134 -12.55 -10.86 8.63
CA SER A 134 -13.96 -10.47 8.63
C SER A 134 -14.91 -11.55 9.15
N THR A 135 -15.98 -11.11 9.79
CA THR A 135 -17.22 -11.89 9.89
C THR A 135 -17.98 -11.84 8.56
N PRO A 136 -18.80 -12.85 8.23
CA PRO A 136 -19.69 -12.76 7.07
C PRO A 136 -20.65 -11.57 7.18
N ASP A 137 -21.14 -11.11 6.03
CA ASP A 137 -22.12 -10.02 5.91
C ASP A 137 -23.31 -10.23 6.87
N PRO A 138 -23.72 -9.23 7.67
CA PRO A 138 -24.94 -9.32 8.48
C PRO A 138 -26.20 -9.73 7.71
N ALA A 139 -26.26 -9.47 6.40
CA ALA A 139 -27.33 -9.94 5.53
C ALA A 139 -27.34 -11.47 5.37
N LEU A 140 -26.18 -12.14 5.41
CA LEU A 140 -26.06 -13.60 5.39
C LEU A 140 -26.46 -14.22 6.74
N ILE A 141 -26.24 -13.51 7.86
CA ILE A 141 -26.66 -13.94 9.20
C ILE A 141 -28.19 -14.05 9.32
N ARG A 142 -28.95 -13.28 8.52
CA ARG A 142 -30.42 -13.29 8.52
C ARG A 142 -31.04 -14.53 7.86
N LEU A 143 -30.25 -15.42 7.26
CA LEU A 143 -30.75 -16.63 6.57
C LEU A 143 -31.03 -17.82 7.51
N GLY A 144 -30.89 -17.63 8.83
CA GLY A 144 -31.35 -18.58 9.85
C GLY A 144 -30.23 -19.43 10.50
N PRO A 145 -30.56 -20.15 11.59
CA PRO A 145 -29.58 -20.86 12.42
C PRO A 145 -28.83 -21.98 11.69
N ASP A 146 -29.43 -22.58 10.66
CA ASP A 146 -28.79 -23.63 9.85
C ASP A 146 -27.70 -23.08 8.90
N PHE A 147 -27.73 -21.78 8.59
CA PHE A 147 -26.64 -21.08 7.87
C PHE A 147 -25.59 -20.49 8.81
N ALA A 148 -25.93 -20.25 10.09
CA ALA A 148 -25.00 -19.73 11.09
C ALA A 148 -23.91 -20.74 11.47
N LEU A 149 -24.17 -22.05 11.34
CA LEU A 149 -23.17 -23.09 11.55
C LEU A 149 -22.18 -23.22 10.36
N LEU A 150 -22.57 -22.71 9.18
CA LEU A 150 -21.73 -22.60 7.98
C LEU A 150 -21.18 -21.18 7.77
N ALA A 151 -21.44 -20.26 8.70
CA ALA A 151 -20.77 -18.97 8.79
C ALA A 151 -19.38 -19.19 9.37
N HIS A 152 -18.56 -19.96 8.65
CA HIS A 152 -17.13 -20.02 8.89
C HIS A 152 -16.62 -18.57 8.98
N ILE A 153 -15.80 -18.28 9.98
CA ILE A 153 -14.99 -17.06 10.00
C ILE A 153 -14.16 -17.11 8.72
N VAL A 154 -14.61 -16.43 7.67
CA VAL A 154 -13.85 -16.30 6.43
C VAL A 154 -12.90 -15.15 6.67
N GLY A 155 -11.79 -15.45 7.36
CA GLY A 155 -10.77 -14.46 7.62
C GLY A 155 -10.17 -14.01 6.29
N GLY A 156 -10.06 -12.69 6.09
CA GLY A 156 -9.48 -12.16 4.86
C GLY A 156 -8.04 -12.62 4.65
N LEU A 157 -7.27 -12.79 5.73
CA LEU A 157 -5.91 -13.33 5.66
C LEU A 157 -5.85 -14.81 5.18
N PRO A 158 -6.54 -15.79 5.82
CA PRO A 158 -6.62 -17.15 5.29
C PRO A 158 -7.09 -17.22 3.83
N MET A 159 -8.12 -16.45 3.47
CA MET A 159 -8.62 -16.42 2.09
C MET A 159 -7.62 -15.85 1.09
N TYR A 160 -6.93 -14.78 1.45
CA TYR A 160 -5.86 -14.21 0.64
C TYR A 160 -4.76 -15.24 0.36
N ILE A 161 -4.29 -15.95 1.40
CA ILE A 161 -3.26 -16.99 1.25
C ILE A 161 -3.77 -18.16 0.41
N ALA A 162 -4.97 -18.66 0.70
CA ALA A 162 -5.58 -19.77 -0.03
C ALA A 162 -5.79 -19.46 -1.51
N THR A 163 -6.28 -18.25 -1.83
CA THR A 163 -6.51 -17.79 -3.20
C THR A 163 -5.20 -17.67 -3.98
N ARG A 164 -4.13 -17.19 -3.35
CA ARG A 164 -2.79 -17.19 -3.96
C ARG A 164 -2.31 -18.62 -4.26
N GLY A 165 -2.54 -19.56 -3.34
CA GLY A 165 -2.25 -20.98 -3.56
C GLY A 165 -3.04 -21.57 -4.74
N LEU A 166 -4.34 -21.27 -4.80
CA LEU A 166 -5.22 -21.69 -5.90
C LEU A 166 -4.75 -21.16 -7.27
N TYR A 167 -4.25 -19.92 -7.30
CA TYR A 167 -3.72 -19.30 -8.52
C TYR A 167 -2.23 -19.63 -8.77
N ASN A 168 -1.65 -20.53 -7.98
CA ASN A 168 -0.24 -20.93 -8.07
C ASN A 168 0.72 -19.72 -8.04
N LEU A 169 0.36 -18.69 -7.27
CA LEU A 169 1.19 -17.52 -7.03
C LEU A 169 2.24 -17.85 -5.96
N LYS A 170 3.30 -17.02 -5.92
CA LYS A 170 4.32 -17.10 -4.88
C LYS A 170 3.67 -17.02 -3.49
N PRO A 171 4.08 -17.82 -2.48
CA PRO A 171 3.64 -17.61 -1.11
C PRO A 171 3.90 -16.16 -0.65
N PRO A 172 2.93 -15.47 -0.04
CA PRO A 172 3.11 -14.11 0.39
C PRO A 172 4.02 -14.01 1.61
N THR A 173 4.64 -12.85 1.79
CA THR A 173 5.29 -12.46 3.05
C THR A 173 4.33 -11.55 3.81
N VAL A 174 3.93 -11.95 5.00
CA VAL A 174 2.95 -11.24 5.83
C VAL A 174 3.66 -10.68 7.05
N PHE A 175 3.62 -9.37 7.25
CA PHE A 175 4.20 -8.66 8.37
C PHE A 175 3.12 -8.35 9.40
N VAL A 176 3.42 -8.65 10.67
CA VAL A 176 2.50 -8.43 11.79
C VAL A 176 3.24 -7.80 12.97
N PRO A 177 2.54 -7.06 13.87
CA PRO A 177 3.09 -6.72 15.17
C PRO A 177 3.56 -7.98 15.90
N PRO A 178 4.72 -7.95 16.59
CA PRO A 178 5.24 -9.13 17.28
C PRO A 178 4.24 -9.74 18.27
N CYS A 179 3.41 -8.92 18.92
CA CYS A 179 2.45 -9.37 19.91
C CYS A 179 1.30 -10.22 19.37
N ILE A 180 1.02 -10.21 18.06
CA ILE A 180 -0.07 -11.00 17.46
C ILE A 180 0.44 -12.15 16.59
N LYS A 181 1.76 -12.32 16.46
CA LYS A 181 2.34 -13.31 15.53
C LYS A 181 1.87 -14.72 15.85
N ASP A 182 1.89 -15.11 17.12
CA ASP A 182 1.55 -16.47 17.52
C ASP A 182 0.03 -16.72 17.40
N ASP A 183 -0.80 -15.72 17.71
CA ASP A 183 -2.25 -15.77 17.48
C ASP A 183 -2.60 -15.95 16.00
N VAL A 184 -1.88 -15.24 15.11
CA VAL A 184 -2.06 -15.37 13.65
C VAL A 184 -1.61 -16.76 13.16
N GLU A 185 -0.52 -17.31 13.68
CA GLU A 185 -0.08 -18.66 13.33
C GLU A 185 -1.11 -19.71 13.79
N GLU A 186 -1.65 -19.58 15.01
CA GLU A 186 -2.71 -20.46 15.52
C GLU A 186 -3.98 -20.35 14.67
N MET A 187 -4.39 -19.14 14.31
CA MET A 187 -5.54 -18.91 13.41
C MET A 187 -5.34 -19.63 12.07
N LEU A 188 -4.15 -19.53 11.47
CA LEU A 188 -3.84 -20.23 10.23
C LEU A 188 -3.85 -21.75 10.42
N GLU A 189 -3.35 -22.26 11.54
CA GLU A 189 -3.37 -23.68 11.86
C GLU A 189 -4.78 -24.24 12.01
N VAL A 190 -5.68 -23.49 12.66
CA VAL A 190 -7.11 -23.82 12.70
C VAL A 190 -7.69 -23.94 11.29
N HIS A 191 -7.38 -22.98 10.40
CA HIS A 191 -7.85 -23.03 9.02
C HIS A 191 -7.25 -24.21 8.25
N ARG A 192 -5.94 -24.50 8.38
CA ARG A 192 -5.29 -25.67 7.76
C ARG A 192 -5.98 -26.96 8.16
N ARG A 193 -6.28 -27.14 9.46
CA ARG A 193 -6.99 -28.34 9.96
C ARG A 193 -8.43 -28.42 9.49
N MET A 194 -9.17 -27.31 9.46
CA MET A 194 -10.57 -27.31 9.04
C MET A 194 -10.73 -27.57 7.54
N SER A 195 -9.91 -26.90 6.73
CA SER A 195 -10.03 -26.90 5.27
C SER A 195 -9.17 -27.96 4.57
N GLN A 196 -8.25 -28.61 5.30
CA GLN A 196 -7.32 -29.61 4.77
C GLN A 196 -6.47 -29.08 3.59
N ILE A 197 -6.20 -27.77 3.56
CA ILE A 197 -5.30 -27.13 2.58
C ILE A 197 -4.06 -26.57 3.27
N GLU A 198 -2.94 -26.63 2.55
CA GLU A 198 -1.69 -26.01 3.00
C GLU A 198 -1.76 -24.49 2.79
N LEU A 199 -1.76 -23.71 3.88
CA LEU A 199 -1.67 -22.25 3.83
C LEU A 199 -0.20 -21.82 3.89
N LYS A 200 0.47 -21.78 2.72
CA LYS A 200 1.87 -21.39 2.58
C LYS A 200 2.04 -19.88 2.74
N VAL A 201 2.78 -19.46 3.77
CA VAL A 201 3.05 -18.04 4.07
C VAL A 201 4.40 -17.89 4.77
N GLU A 202 5.09 -16.78 4.50
CA GLU A 202 6.23 -16.33 5.31
C GLU A 202 5.72 -15.29 6.31
N LEU A 203 5.47 -15.69 7.56
CA LEU A 203 4.97 -14.80 8.61
C LEU A 203 6.14 -14.14 9.36
N VAL A 204 6.22 -12.82 9.31
CA VAL A 204 7.31 -12.02 9.87
C VAL A 204 6.77 -11.11 10.96
N ALA A 205 7.26 -11.27 12.20
CA ALA A 205 7.08 -10.26 13.23
C ALA A 205 8.03 -9.08 12.93
N LEU A 206 7.48 -7.88 12.73
CA LEU A 206 8.27 -6.67 12.50
C LEU A 206 8.04 -5.71 13.67
N ASP A 207 9.01 -5.61 14.58
CA ASP A 207 8.90 -4.77 15.77
C ASP A 207 9.06 -3.28 15.44
N LEU A 208 8.62 -2.40 16.33
CA LEU A 208 8.60 -0.95 16.13
C LEU A 208 9.97 -0.38 15.76
N GLY A 209 10.04 0.27 14.60
CA GLY A 209 11.27 0.87 14.07
C GLY A 209 12.20 -0.13 13.39
N GLU A 210 11.92 -1.44 13.45
CA GLU A 210 12.67 -2.43 12.70
C GLU A 210 12.46 -2.26 11.20
N THR A 211 13.50 -2.61 10.45
CA THR A 211 13.60 -2.34 9.03
C THR A 211 13.81 -3.66 8.28
N TYR A 212 12.93 -3.97 7.32
CA TYR A 212 12.98 -5.19 6.52
C TYR A 212 13.24 -4.87 5.04
N GLU A 213 14.25 -5.51 4.44
CA GLU A 213 14.51 -5.37 3.01
C GLU A 213 13.55 -6.25 2.21
N ILE A 214 12.53 -5.62 1.62
CA ILE A 214 11.54 -6.28 0.76
C ILE A 214 12.22 -6.77 -0.52
N ARG A 215 13.05 -5.90 -1.10
CA ARG A 215 13.82 -6.08 -2.33
C ARG A 215 15.01 -5.10 -2.34
N ASN A 216 15.94 -5.29 -3.27
CA ASN A 216 17.21 -4.55 -3.36
C ASN A 216 17.10 -3.01 -3.50
N ASP A 217 15.92 -2.50 -3.81
CA ASP A 217 15.59 -1.08 -3.96
C ASP A 217 14.40 -0.64 -3.06
N LEU A 218 13.87 -1.53 -2.20
CA LEU A 218 12.69 -1.24 -1.37
C LEU A 218 12.80 -1.83 0.04
N VAL A 219 12.43 -1.03 1.02
CA VAL A 219 12.51 -1.37 2.45
C VAL A 219 11.20 -1.01 3.14
N ALA A 220 10.71 -1.85 4.05
CA ALA A 220 9.66 -1.50 4.99
C ALA A 220 10.24 -1.16 6.36
N ARG A 221 9.60 -0.23 7.07
CA ARG A 221 9.82 0.02 8.50
C ARG A 221 8.48 0.23 9.19
N SER A 222 8.29 -0.38 10.36
CA SER A 222 7.14 -0.10 11.21
C SER A 222 7.35 1.19 12.03
N PHE A 223 6.27 1.84 12.44
CA PHE A 223 6.31 3.00 13.34
C PHE A 223 5.14 2.99 14.32
N GLN A 224 5.27 3.72 15.41
CA GLN A 224 4.28 3.73 16.49
C GLN A 224 2.98 4.42 16.06
N THR A 225 1.86 3.74 16.27
CA THR A 225 0.51 4.33 16.22
C THR A 225 -0.20 4.11 17.56
N TYR A 226 -1.34 4.78 17.77
CA TYR A 226 -1.99 4.83 19.07
C TYR A 226 -3.46 4.46 18.96
N HIS A 227 -3.78 3.19 19.17
CA HIS A 227 -5.14 2.66 19.06
C HIS A 227 -5.61 1.98 20.35
N ALA A 228 -6.83 1.43 20.37
CA ALA A 228 -7.42 0.74 21.52
C ALA A 228 -6.69 -0.57 21.88
N ILE A 229 -6.06 -1.21 20.89
CA ILE A 229 -5.20 -2.37 21.05
C ILE A 229 -3.79 -2.06 20.49
N PRO A 230 -2.76 -2.87 20.78
CA PRO A 230 -1.45 -2.68 20.16
C PRO A 230 -1.55 -2.58 18.63
N SER A 231 -1.00 -1.49 18.11
CA SER A 231 -1.07 -1.14 16.68
C SER A 231 0.25 -0.54 16.22
N GLN A 232 0.53 -0.67 14.92
CA GLN A 232 1.65 -0.01 14.28
C GLN A 232 1.30 0.41 12.85
N GLY A 233 1.92 1.49 12.39
CA GLY A 233 1.91 1.88 10.99
C GLY A 233 3.15 1.35 10.26
N TYR A 234 3.17 1.49 8.94
CA TYR A 234 4.30 1.08 8.10
C TYR A 234 4.69 2.17 7.11
N ILE A 235 5.99 2.29 6.85
CA ILE A 235 6.56 3.17 5.83
C ILE A 235 7.36 2.31 4.86
N ILE A 236 7.07 2.49 3.57
CA ILE A 236 7.80 1.90 2.46
C ILE A 236 8.78 2.93 1.91
N TYR A 237 10.07 2.59 1.92
CA TYR A 237 11.17 3.43 1.45
C TYR A 237 11.75 2.91 0.14
N SER A 238 12.05 3.81 -0.79
CA SER A 238 12.97 3.51 -1.89
C SER A 238 14.42 3.66 -1.44
N ILE A 239 15.28 2.73 -1.86
CA ILE A 239 16.72 2.77 -1.59
C ILE A 239 17.42 3.44 -2.76
N ARG A 240 18.21 4.49 -2.49
CA ARG A 240 19.10 5.09 -3.50
C ARG A 240 20.52 5.12 -3.01
N LYS A 241 21.44 4.64 -3.84
CA LYS A 241 22.88 4.69 -3.59
C LYS A 241 23.45 5.96 -4.20
N LYS A 242 23.99 6.86 -3.38
CA LYS A 242 24.67 8.08 -3.84
C LYS A 242 26.16 7.97 -3.59
N LEU A 243 26.97 8.45 -4.52
CA LEU A 243 28.43 8.49 -4.35
C LEU A 243 28.80 9.25 -3.08
N LYS A 244 29.65 8.66 -2.22
CA LYS A 244 30.13 9.31 -1.00
C LYS A 244 30.80 10.65 -1.37
N LYS A 245 30.55 11.70 -0.58
CA LYS A 245 31.06 13.06 -0.85
C LYS A 245 32.57 13.08 -1.07
N GLN A 246 33.32 12.25 -0.35
CA GLN A 246 34.78 12.13 -0.49
C GLN A 246 35.24 11.67 -1.88
N TYR A 247 34.39 10.99 -2.66
CA TYR A 247 34.72 10.54 -4.01
C TYR A 247 34.15 11.45 -5.11
N ALA A 248 33.43 12.52 -4.75
CA ALA A 248 32.74 13.38 -5.72
C ALA A 248 33.67 14.11 -6.71
N HIS A 249 34.93 14.31 -6.33
CA HIS A 249 35.96 14.96 -7.15
C HIS A 249 36.65 14.00 -8.14
N LEU A 250 36.42 12.69 -8.01
CA LEU A 250 37.08 11.69 -8.84
C LEU A 250 36.40 11.57 -10.21
N LYS A 251 37.21 11.31 -11.25
CA LYS A 251 36.70 11.02 -12.60
C LYS A 251 36.07 9.62 -12.62
N GLY A 252 35.12 9.40 -13.53
CA GLY A 252 34.39 8.12 -13.65
C GLY A 252 35.29 6.89 -13.76
N SER A 253 36.45 7.00 -14.43
CA SER A 253 37.44 5.92 -14.54
C SER A 253 38.10 5.56 -13.19
N GLN A 254 38.31 6.54 -12.31
CA GLN A 254 38.85 6.33 -10.97
C GLN A 254 37.79 5.71 -10.04
N ILE A 255 36.53 6.16 -10.16
CA ILE A 255 35.39 5.59 -9.42
C ILE A 255 35.19 4.12 -9.81
N ALA A 256 35.28 3.78 -11.09
CA ALA A 256 35.16 2.40 -11.57
C ALA A 256 36.25 1.48 -10.97
N LYS A 257 37.50 1.96 -10.90
CA LYS A 257 38.60 1.22 -10.25
C LYS A 257 38.35 0.99 -8.76
N LEU A 258 37.88 2.01 -8.04
CA LEU A 258 37.53 1.87 -6.62
C LEU A 258 36.37 0.89 -6.39
N LYS A 259 35.37 0.88 -7.29
CA LYS A 259 34.29 -0.11 -7.23
C LYS A 259 34.81 -1.53 -7.47
N GLN A 260 35.73 -1.70 -8.43
CA GLN A 260 36.36 -3.00 -8.73
C GLN A 260 37.26 -3.50 -7.61
N SER A 261 37.87 -2.60 -6.82
CA SER A 261 38.65 -2.98 -5.63
C SER A 261 37.79 -3.35 -4.42
N GLY A 262 36.46 -3.41 -4.57
CA GLY A 262 35.53 -3.74 -3.49
C GLY A 262 35.29 -2.62 -2.47
N ALA A 263 35.76 -1.40 -2.72
CA ALA A 263 35.54 -0.29 -1.81
C ALA A 263 34.06 0.13 -1.82
N GLU A 264 33.49 0.37 -0.64
CA GLU A 264 32.14 0.90 -0.50
C GLU A 264 32.13 2.39 -0.83
N ILE A 265 31.88 2.69 -2.11
CA ILE A 265 31.94 4.05 -2.67
C ILE A 265 30.64 4.85 -2.58
N THR A 266 29.54 4.26 -2.14
CA THR A 266 28.23 4.91 -2.07
C THR A 266 27.67 4.92 -0.66
N ASP A 267 26.99 6.01 -0.29
CA ASP A 267 26.07 6.06 0.85
C ASP A 267 24.69 5.53 0.40
N THR A 268 24.06 4.73 1.25
CA THR A 268 22.68 4.30 1.07
C THR A 268 21.75 5.33 1.70
N ILE A 269 20.84 5.88 0.91
CA ILE A 269 19.86 6.87 1.37
C ILE A 269 18.46 6.30 1.14
N LEU A 270 17.64 6.32 2.20
CA LEU A 270 16.25 5.91 2.16
C LEU A 270 15.36 7.13 1.87
N TYR A 271 14.40 6.96 0.98
CA TYR A 271 13.38 7.98 0.67
C TYR A 271 12.02 7.40 1.04
N PRO A 272 11.30 7.96 2.02
CA PRO A 272 9.98 7.47 2.39
C PRO A 272 8.99 7.76 1.25
N GLU A 273 8.47 6.72 0.62
CA GLU A 273 7.58 6.82 -0.54
C GLU A 273 6.12 6.81 -0.07
N VAL A 274 5.70 5.77 0.65
CA VAL A 274 4.32 5.62 1.13
C VAL A 274 4.33 5.26 2.61
N ALA A 275 3.57 5.99 3.42
CA ALA A 275 3.30 5.66 4.81
C ALA A 275 1.82 5.29 4.97
N PHE A 276 1.51 4.25 5.74
CA PHE A 276 0.16 3.84 6.11
C PHE A 276 0.06 3.75 7.63
N THR A 277 -0.92 4.43 8.24
CA THR A 277 -1.06 4.43 9.71
C THR A 277 -1.84 3.23 10.24
N GLY A 278 -2.79 2.69 9.45
CA GLY A 278 -3.92 1.97 10.03
C GLY A 278 -4.71 2.90 10.96
N ASP A 279 -5.37 2.29 11.93
CA ASP A 279 -6.16 3.01 12.93
C ASP A 279 -5.27 3.62 14.00
N THR A 280 -5.54 4.88 14.35
CA THR A 280 -4.74 5.62 15.30
C THR A 280 -5.45 6.87 15.75
N LYS A 281 -5.08 7.34 16.94
CA LYS A 281 -5.31 8.71 17.42
C LYS A 281 -4.27 9.67 16.82
N SER A 282 -4.58 10.96 16.91
CA SER A 282 -3.75 12.08 16.42
C SER A 282 -2.35 12.17 17.06
N ASP A 283 -2.14 11.50 18.20
CA ASP A 283 -0.86 11.42 18.91
C ASP A 283 0.30 11.01 17.98
N PHE A 284 0.04 10.19 16.97
CA PHE A 284 1.05 9.78 15.99
C PHE A 284 1.66 10.96 15.22
N ILE A 285 0.90 12.05 15.01
CA ILE A 285 1.32 13.24 14.27
C ILE A 285 2.34 14.04 15.08
N THR A 286 2.21 14.04 16.40
CA THR A 286 3.08 14.80 17.31
C THR A 286 4.26 14.00 17.82
N ASP A 287 4.26 12.68 17.64
CA ASP A 287 5.40 11.82 18.00
C ASP A 287 6.62 12.10 17.09
N PRO A 288 7.74 12.60 17.64
CA PRO A 288 8.94 12.88 16.84
C PRO A 288 9.52 11.65 16.13
N ARG A 289 9.24 10.44 16.63
CA ARG A 289 9.69 9.18 16.01
C ARG A 289 8.99 8.92 14.68
N ASN A 290 7.84 9.54 14.44
CA ASN A 290 7.03 9.38 13.24
C ASN A 290 7.35 10.43 12.16
N ALA A 291 8.45 11.19 12.31
CA ALA A 291 8.84 12.24 11.37
C ALA A 291 9.05 11.74 9.92
N ASP A 292 9.38 10.46 9.73
CA ASP A 292 9.48 9.87 8.39
C ASP A 292 8.11 9.58 7.76
N ALA A 293 7.07 9.26 8.55
CA ALA A 293 5.71 9.11 8.04
C ALA A 293 5.15 10.45 7.55
N LEU A 294 5.40 11.54 8.28
CA LEU A 294 4.95 12.90 7.95
C LEU A 294 5.74 13.56 6.81
N ARG A 295 6.85 12.96 6.37
CA ARG A 295 7.60 13.41 5.17
C ARG A 295 7.50 12.42 4.00
N ALA A 296 6.82 11.29 4.18
CA ALA A 296 6.60 10.34 3.11
C ALA A 296 5.94 11.05 1.92
N LYS A 297 6.26 10.63 0.70
CA LYS A 297 5.68 11.26 -0.49
C LYS A 297 4.15 11.22 -0.44
N VAL A 298 3.61 10.07 -0.04
CA VAL A 298 2.19 9.87 0.26
C VAL A 298 2.02 9.37 1.69
N LEU A 299 1.12 9.99 2.45
CA LEU A 299 0.63 9.48 3.72
C LEU A 299 -0.81 9.01 3.54
N ILE A 300 -1.09 7.76 3.86
CA ILE A 300 -2.43 7.18 3.89
C ILE A 300 -2.79 7.04 5.38
N THR A 301 -3.83 7.75 5.82
CA THR A 301 -4.17 7.80 7.24
C THR A 301 -5.67 7.84 7.45
N GLU A 302 -6.12 7.32 8.60
CA GLU A 302 -7.54 7.30 8.94
C GLU A 302 -8.10 8.72 9.14
N ALA A 303 -9.40 8.87 8.94
CA ALA A 303 -10.17 10.02 9.40
C ALA A 303 -11.59 9.54 9.73
N THR A 304 -11.71 8.80 10.83
CA THR A 304 -12.95 8.07 11.14
C THR A 304 -14.15 8.98 11.32
N PHE A 305 -13.96 10.18 11.89
CA PHE A 305 -15.03 11.15 12.15
C PHE A 305 -14.78 12.50 11.46
N LEU A 306 -15.83 13.06 10.83
CA LEU A 306 -15.74 14.15 9.87
C LEU A 306 -16.66 15.36 10.19
N ASP A 307 -17.63 15.18 11.08
CA ASP A 307 -18.67 16.16 11.40
C ASP A 307 -18.50 16.75 12.81
N ASP A 308 -19.32 17.71 13.18
CA ASP A 308 -19.26 18.31 14.53
C ASP A 308 -20.24 17.61 15.51
N HIS A 309 -20.90 16.52 15.09
CA HIS A 309 -21.82 15.74 15.93
C HIS A 309 -21.08 14.77 16.84
N ILE A 310 -19.92 14.29 16.39
CA ILE A 310 -18.99 13.49 17.19
C ILE A 310 -17.84 14.38 17.62
N ASP A 311 -17.65 14.50 18.93
CA ASP A 311 -16.54 15.28 19.45
C ASP A 311 -15.20 14.51 19.36
N VAL A 312 -14.12 15.27 19.54
CA VAL A 312 -12.75 14.74 19.50
C VAL A 312 -12.53 13.71 20.60
N GLU A 313 -13.09 13.92 21.80
CA GLU A 313 -12.92 13.00 22.92
C GLU A 313 -13.54 11.63 22.61
N HIS A 314 -14.72 11.58 22.02
CA HIS A 314 -15.34 10.34 21.57
C HIS A 314 -14.47 9.59 20.56
N ALA A 315 -13.90 10.30 19.58
CA ALA A 315 -12.98 9.69 18.61
C ALA A 315 -11.77 9.06 19.33
N ARG A 316 -11.17 9.80 20.27
CA ARG A 316 -10.00 9.37 21.03
C ARG A 316 -10.30 8.20 21.98
N GLU A 317 -11.46 8.19 22.63
CA GLU A 317 -11.91 7.07 23.50
C GLU A 317 -11.99 5.75 22.72
N HIS A 318 -12.37 5.81 21.45
CA HIS A 318 -12.44 4.65 20.55
C HIS A 318 -11.12 4.39 19.79
N GLY A 319 -10.07 5.17 20.07
CA GLY A 319 -8.75 4.97 19.47
C GLY A 319 -8.60 5.52 18.06
N HIS A 320 -9.46 6.45 17.64
CA HIS A 320 -9.51 7.01 16.28
C HIS A 320 -9.25 8.51 16.23
N MET A 321 -9.12 9.04 15.02
CA MET A 321 -8.97 10.47 14.77
C MET A 321 -10.26 11.16 14.34
N HIS A 322 -10.38 12.39 14.81
CA HIS A 322 -11.31 13.35 14.25
C HIS A 322 -10.64 14.23 13.17
N LEU A 323 -11.37 14.61 12.12
CA LEU A 323 -10.87 15.46 11.04
C LEU A 323 -10.27 16.79 11.57
N SER A 324 -10.87 17.35 12.63
CA SER A 324 -10.40 18.59 13.25
C SER A 324 -8.99 18.48 13.85
N GLU A 325 -8.60 17.33 14.38
CA GLU A 325 -7.24 17.10 14.90
C GLU A 325 -6.21 17.15 13.76
N ILE A 326 -6.56 16.61 12.58
CA ILE A 326 -5.72 16.71 11.37
C ILE A 326 -5.56 18.19 10.95
N MET A 327 -6.65 18.97 11.02
CA MET A 327 -6.60 20.41 10.73
C MET A 327 -5.74 21.18 11.74
N GLU A 328 -5.85 20.87 13.02
CA GLU A 328 -5.09 21.49 14.11
C GLU A 328 -3.59 21.21 14.01
N HIS A 329 -3.22 20.02 13.54
CA HIS A 329 -1.83 19.60 13.38
C HIS A 329 -1.28 19.81 11.96
N SER A 330 -1.98 20.61 11.14
CA SER A 330 -1.65 20.87 9.73
C SER A 330 -0.19 21.28 9.47
N GLN A 331 0.45 21.97 10.40
CA GLN A 331 1.84 22.44 10.33
C GLN A 331 2.89 21.33 10.31
N TRP A 332 2.54 20.12 10.77
CA TRP A 332 3.47 18.99 10.90
C TRP A 332 3.59 18.19 9.61
N PHE A 333 2.56 18.20 8.77
CA PHE A 333 2.55 17.45 7.52
C PHE A 333 3.49 18.07 6.49
N ARG A 334 4.44 17.26 6.01
CA ARG A 334 5.39 17.59 4.92
C ARG A 334 5.22 16.67 3.72
N ASN A 335 4.18 15.84 3.73
CA ASN A 335 3.81 14.96 2.64
C ASN A 335 3.41 15.77 1.40
N LYS A 336 3.55 15.18 0.21
CA LYS A 336 3.03 15.82 -1.00
C LYS A 336 1.53 15.60 -1.13
N THR A 337 1.08 14.38 -0.83
CA THR A 337 -0.34 14.01 -0.80
C THR A 337 -0.67 13.27 0.50
N ILE A 338 -1.82 13.58 1.08
CA ILE A 338 -2.47 12.83 2.15
C ILE A 338 -3.72 12.17 1.59
N VAL A 339 -3.84 10.86 1.76
CA VAL A 339 -4.99 10.06 1.36
C VAL A 339 -5.74 9.64 2.63
N LEU A 340 -6.96 10.12 2.76
CA LEU A 340 -7.83 9.78 3.88
C LEU A 340 -8.55 8.46 3.62
N THR A 341 -8.69 7.65 4.67
CA THR A 341 -9.30 6.33 4.64
C THR A 341 -10.07 6.06 5.94
N HIS A 342 -10.69 4.88 6.06
CA HIS A 342 -11.32 4.41 7.30
C HIS A 342 -12.41 5.36 7.82
N PHE A 343 -13.24 5.90 6.93
CA PHE A 343 -14.35 6.75 7.35
C PHE A 343 -15.44 5.90 8.02
N SER A 344 -16.11 6.44 9.03
CA SER A 344 -17.28 5.77 9.62
C SER A 344 -18.37 5.56 8.55
N ASN A 345 -19.01 4.39 8.55
CA ASN A 345 -20.12 4.05 7.64
C ASN A 345 -21.37 4.97 7.79
N ARG A 346 -21.37 5.89 8.75
CA ARG A 346 -22.42 6.91 8.89
C ARG A 346 -22.39 7.97 7.79
N TYR A 347 -21.24 8.15 7.14
CA TYR A 347 -21.03 9.23 6.18
C TYR A 347 -21.40 8.80 4.76
N SER A 348 -21.94 9.73 4.00
CA SER A 348 -22.14 9.62 2.56
C SER A 348 -20.87 9.97 1.78
N LEU A 349 -20.87 9.71 0.46
CA LEU A 349 -19.81 10.22 -0.43
C LEU A 349 -19.71 11.75 -0.41
N GLU A 350 -20.84 12.43 -0.25
CA GLU A 350 -20.93 13.89 -0.21
C GLU A 350 -20.26 14.45 1.06
N ASP A 351 -20.51 13.84 2.21
CA ASP A 351 -19.87 14.20 3.49
C ASP A 351 -18.35 14.07 3.40
N ILE A 352 -17.87 12.95 2.85
CA ILE A 352 -16.44 12.69 2.67
C ILE A 352 -15.82 13.73 1.73
N ARG A 353 -16.48 14.06 0.61
CA ARG A 353 -16.01 15.10 -0.31
C ARG A 353 -15.97 16.48 0.35
N GLN A 354 -16.98 16.82 1.16
CA GLN A 354 -17.01 18.08 1.89
C GLN A 354 -15.88 18.15 2.93
N ALA A 355 -15.64 17.05 3.66
CA ALA A 355 -14.53 16.93 4.60
C ALA A 355 -13.16 17.11 3.93
N VAL A 356 -12.94 16.44 2.78
CA VAL A 356 -11.72 16.62 1.98
C VAL A 356 -11.54 18.07 1.55
N SER A 357 -12.60 18.74 1.10
CA SER A 357 -12.56 20.15 0.71
C SER A 357 -12.21 21.07 1.90
N ARG A 358 -12.84 20.85 3.07
CA ARG A 358 -12.53 21.57 4.33
C ARG A 358 -11.05 21.41 4.67
N LEU A 359 -10.53 20.19 4.65
CA LEU A 359 -9.15 19.90 5.02
C LEU A 359 -8.14 20.46 3.99
N GLN A 360 -8.45 20.38 2.70
CA GLN A 360 -7.60 20.92 1.63
C GLN A 360 -7.34 22.42 1.78
N SER A 361 -8.28 23.18 2.35
CA SER A 361 -8.10 24.62 2.62
C SER A 361 -7.07 24.94 3.70
N LYS A 362 -6.72 23.96 4.55
CA LYS A 362 -5.79 24.10 5.67
C LYS A 362 -4.42 23.46 5.42
N LEU A 363 -4.38 22.41 4.59
CA LEU A 363 -3.15 21.68 4.31
C LEU A 363 -2.47 22.19 3.04
N HIS A 364 -1.13 22.27 3.09
CA HIS A 364 -0.30 22.45 1.90
C HIS A 364 -0.26 21.19 1.03
N SER A 365 -0.40 20.02 1.66
CA SER A 365 -0.51 18.74 0.98
C SER A 365 -1.77 18.70 0.12
N LYS A 366 -1.69 18.02 -1.02
CA LYS A 366 -2.89 17.59 -1.74
C LYS A 366 -3.65 16.61 -0.85
N VAL A 367 -4.97 16.72 -0.75
CA VAL A 367 -5.83 15.80 -0.01
C VAL A 367 -6.65 14.98 -0.99
N ALA A 368 -6.67 13.67 -0.79
CA ALA A 368 -7.53 12.73 -1.50
C ALA A 368 -8.23 11.81 -0.49
N ALA A 369 -9.23 11.06 -0.93
CA ALA A 369 -9.94 10.09 -0.10
C ALA A 369 -10.18 8.78 -0.85
N LEU A 370 -10.11 7.66 -0.14
CA LEU A 370 -10.57 6.36 -0.63
C LEU A 370 -12.05 6.21 -0.33
N THR A 371 -12.87 6.29 -1.37
CA THR A 371 -14.33 6.35 -1.23
C THR A 371 -15.05 5.08 -1.68
N GLU A 372 -14.31 4.04 -2.09
CA GLU A 372 -14.90 2.74 -2.43
C GLU A 372 -15.58 2.14 -1.19
N GLY A 373 -16.82 1.69 -1.35
CA GLY A 373 -17.64 1.17 -0.24
C GLY A 373 -18.69 2.16 0.28
N PHE A 374 -18.59 3.44 -0.06
CA PHE A 374 -19.56 4.47 0.33
C PHE A 374 -20.59 4.72 -0.76
N LYS A 375 -21.80 5.10 -0.34
CA LYS A 375 -22.94 5.35 -1.25
C LYS A 375 -23.15 6.85 -1.42
N SER A 376 -23.57 7.23 -2.63
CA SER A 376 -24.06 8.58 -2.95
C SER A 376 -25.48 8.73 -2.40
N GLU A 377 -25.80 9.88 -1.83
CA GLU A 377 -27.18 10.22 -1.47
C GLU A 377 -28.07 10.45 -2.71
N TYR A 378 -27.43 10.86 -3.82
CA TYR A 378 -28.08 10.99 -5.12
C TYR A 378 -28.11 9.62 -5.81
N LYS A 379 -29.32 9.12 -6.12
CA LYS A 379 -29.55 7.89 -6.88
C LYS A 379 -29.55 8.13 -8.38
#